data_AF-A0A4Q6C1X8-F1
#
_entry.id   AF-A0A4Q6C1X8-F1
#
_cell.length_a   1.000
_cell.length_b   1.000
_cell.length_c   1.000
_cell.angle_alpha   90.00
_cell.angle_beta   90.00
_cell.angle_gamma   90.00
#
_symmetry.space_group_name_H-M   'P 1'
#
loop_
_entity.id
_entity.type
_entity.pdbx_description
1 polymer ?
#
loop_
_entity_poly.entity_id
_entity_poly.type
_entity_poly.pdbx_seq_one_letter_code
_entity_poly.pdbx_strand_id
1 'polypeptide(L)' 'AGVEYPEWQGFAFGFGIERMAIIKYGIDDIRLFNENDVRFLRQFSL' A
#
# COMPACT_ATOMS: atom_id res chain seq x y z
N ALA A 1 0.65 -35.19 21.74
CA ALA A 1 -0.30 -35.52 20.66
C ALA A 1 0.01 -34.60 19.49
N GLY A 2 0.40 -35.17 18.35
CA GLY A 2 0.75 -34.41 17.15
C GLY A 2 -0.50 -33.81 16.52
N VAL A 3 -0.39 -32.58 16.03
CA VAL A 3 -1.48 -31.90 15.32
C VAL A 3 -1.64 -32.58 13.96
N GLU A 4 -2.79 -33.21 13.70
CA GLU A 4 -3.12 -33.70 12.37
C GLU A 4 -3.15 -32.53 11.37
N TYR A 5 -2.47 -32.72 10.24
CA TYR A 5 -2.35 -31.71 9.20
C TYR A 5 -3.72 -31.44 8.55
N PRO A 6 -4.08 -30.18 8.28
CA PRO A 6 -5.35 -29.84 7.65
C PRO A 6 -5.43 -30.25 6.14
N GLU A 7 -6.60 -30.72 5.66
CA GLU A 7 -7.05 -30.73 4.23
C GLU A 7 -7.31 -29.31 3.66
N TRP A 8 -6.48 -28.31 3.97
CA TRP A 8 -6.85 -26.91 3.69
C TRP A 8 -5.74 -26.16 2.96
N GLN A 9 -6.12 -25.54 1.84
CA GLN A 9 -5.28 -24.65 1.05
C GLN A 9 -5.59 -23.19 1.41
N GLY A 10 -4.57 -22.33 1.38
CA GLY A 10 -4.73 -20.91 1.65
C GLY A 10 -3.73 -20.08 0.85
N PHE A 11 -4.11 -18.84 0.56
CA PHE A 11 -3.22 -17.86 -0.05
C PHE A 11 -3.23 -16.58 0.79
N ALA A 12 -2.11 -15.86 0.75
CA ALA A 12 -1.95 -14.56 1.38
C ALA A 12 -1.31 -13.60 0.39
N PHE A 13 -1.67 -12.33 0.48
CA PHE A 13 -1.08 -11.26 -0.31
C PHE A 13 -0.90 -10.01 0.54
N GLY A 14 0.01 -9.15 0.09
CA GLY A 14 0.27 -7.86 0.71
C GLY A 14 0.69 -6.87 -0.37
N PHE A 15 0.23 -5.64 -0.23
CA PHE A 15 0.57 -4.56 -1.13
C PHE A 15 0.97 -3.33 -0.32
N GLY A 16 1.98 -2.61 -0.80
CA GLY A 16 2.32 -1.29 -0.27
C GLY A 16 1.39 -0.25 -0.88
N ILE A 17 0.62 0.45 -0.04
CA ILE A 17 -0.33 1.47 -0.50
C ILE A 17 0.39 2.63 -1.19
N GLU A 18 1.57 3.02 -0.69
CA GLU A 18 2.41 4.06 -1.24
C GLU A 18 2.92 3.67 -2.63
N ARG A 19 3.31 2.40 -2.83
CA ARG A 19 3.79 1.93 -4.14
C ARG A 19 2.67 1.94 -5.17
N MET A 20 1.47 1.54 -4.78
CA MET A 20 0.30 1.60 -5.65
C MET A 20 -0.05 3.05 -6.01
N ALA A 21 0.00 3.97 -5.04
CA ALA A 21 -0.25 5.39 -5.26
C ALA A 21 0.81 6.02 -6.19
N ILE A 22 2.09 5.71 -5.99
CA ILE A 22 3.19 6.18 -6.85
C ILE A 22 2.94 5.84 -8.31
N ILE A 23 2.56 4.59 -8.59
CA ILE A 23 2.30 4.13 -9.96
C ILE A 23 1.03 4.78 -10.52
N LYS A 24 -0.04 4.82 -9.72
CA LYS A 24 -1.34 5.32 -10.16
C LYS A 24 -1.34 6.81 -10.47
N TYR A 25 -0.63 7.61 -9.67
CA TYR A 25 -0.65 9.07 -9.74
C TYR A 25 0.65 9.67 -10.30
N GLY A 26 1.64 8.85 -10.67
CA GLY A 26 2.91 9.34 -11.21
C GLY A 26 3.70 10.17 -10.21
N ILE A 27 3.77 9.73 -8.94
CA ILE A 27 4.47 10.46 -7.88
C ILE A 27 5.95 10.07 -7.91
N ASP A 28 6.83 11.05 -8.12
CA ASP A 28 8.26 10.79 -8.33
C ASP A 28 9.06 10.65 -7.01
N ASP A 29 8.51 11.10 -5.88
CA ASP A 29 9.19 11.08 -4.58
C ASP A 29 8.27 10.59 -3.45
N ILE A 30 8.67 9.51 -2.79
CA ILE A 30 7.92 8.88 -1.69
C ILE A 30 7.84 9.77 -0.43
N ARG A 31 8.75 10.73 -0.26
CA ARG A 31 8.78 11.59 0.93
C ARG A 31 7.57 12.52 0.98
N LEU A 32 7.00 12.85 -0.17
CA LEU A 32 5.81 13.69 -0.30
C LEU A 32 4.62 13.16 0.50
N PHE A 33 4.54 11.85 0.77
CA PHE A 33 3.47 11.27 1.60
C PHE A 33 3.57 11.66 3.09
N ASN A 34 4.78 11.86 3.62
CA ASN A 34 5.00 12.11 5.06
C ASN A 34 5.35 13.57 5.39
N GLU A 35 5.70 14.38 4.39
CA GLU A 35 6.02 15.80 4.56
C GLU A 35 4.77 16.67 4.88
N ASN A 36 3.57 16.17 4.61
CA ASN A 36 2.30 16.87 4.86
C ASN A 36 2.23 18.26 4.20
N ASP A 37 2.88 18.44 3.05
CA ASP A 37 2.86 19.70 2.30
C ASP A 37 1.48 19.94 1.68
N VAL A 38 0.84 21.06 2.05
CA VAL A 38 -0.47 21.46 1.52
C VAL A 38 -0.50 21.60 -0.01
N ARG A 39 0.63 21.92 -0.65
CA ARG A 39 0.73 22.00 -2.12
C ARG A 39 0.58 20.63 -2.75
N PHE A 40 1.19 19.60 -2.15
CA PHE A 40 1.02 18.21 -2.56
C PHE A 40 -0.42 17.75 -2.29
N LEU A 41 -0.97 18.02 -1.10
CA LEU A 41 -2.31 17.53 -0.73
C LEU A 41 -3.45 18.11 -1.60
N ARG A 42 -3.31 19.35 -2.08
CA ARG A 42 -4.32 20.03 -2.92
C ARG A 42 -4.63 19.32 -4.23
N GLN A 43 -3.73 18.50 -4.76
CA GLN A 43 -4.00 17.78 -6.02
C GLN A 43 -5.04 16.65 -5.86
N PHE A 44 -5.42 16.31 -4.62
CA PHE A 44 -6.36 15.22 -4.30
C PHE A 44 -7.69 15.70 -3.70
N SER A 45 -7.92 17.01 -3.58
CA SER A 45 -9.21 17.55 -3.15
C SER A 45 -10.26 17.48 -4.27
N LEU A 46 -11.49 17.14 -3.91
CA LEU A 46 -12.67 17.15 -4.81
C LEU A 46 -13.00 18.55 -5.33
#